data_AF-K8DYD1-F1
#
_entry.id   AF-K8DYD1-F1
#
_cell.length_a   1.000
_cell.length_b   1.000
_cell.length_c   1.000
_cell.angle_alpha   90.00
_cell.angle_beta   90.00
_cell.angle_gamma   90.00
#
_symmetry.space_group_name_H-M   'P 1'
#
loop_
_entity.id
_entity.type
_entity.pdbx_description
1 polymer ?
#
loop_
_entity_poly.entity_id
_entity_poly.type
_entity_poly.pdbx_seq_one_letter_code
_entity_poly.pdbx_strand_id
1 'polypeptide(L)' 'MTRTDELTEQLTRVLAELRKAVDASVEIRSQSKAEAKTVAVIWETFLGTFIGYIMKKGRETGQNLLADISFRNIWRK' A
#
# COMPACT_ATOMS: atom_id res chain seq x y z
N MET A 1 -16.75 -1.38 20.18
CA MET A 1 -15.99 -1.18 18.93
C MET A 1 -16.82 -0.35 17.99
N THR A 2 -16.27 0.75 17.51
CA THR A 2 -16.86 1.58 16.46
C THR A 2 -16.44 1.04 15.09
N ARG A 3 -17.18 1.37 14.02
CA ARG A 3 -16.81 0.98 12.64
C ARG A 3 -15.41 1.47 12.25
N THR A 4 -14.96 2.58 12.84
CA THR A 4 -13.59 3.12 12.66
C THR A 4 -12.53 2.29 13.37
N ASP A 5 -12.86 1.65 14.49
CA ASP A 5 -11.93 0.74 15.20
C ASP A 5 -11.71 -0.53 14.38
N GLU A 6 -12.77 -1.09 13.78
CA GLU A 6 -12.70 -2.25 12.90
C GLU A 6 -11.85 -1.97 11.65
N LEU A 7 -12.04 -0.80 11.02
CA LEU A 7 -11.21 -0.35 9.90
C LEU A 7 -9.74 -0.22 10.31
N THR A 8 -9.47 0.35 11.49
CA THR A 8 -8.12 0.51 12.03
C THR A 8 -7.46 -0.84 12.26
N GLU A 9 -8.18 -1.81 12.82
CA GLU A 9 -7.68 -3.16 13.04
C GLU A 9 -7.38 -3.87 11.71
N GLN A 10 -8.28 -3.77 10.73
CA GLN A 10 -8.09 -4.33 9.40
C GLN A 10 -6.82 -3.77 8.73
N LEU A 11 -6.64 -2.46 8.75
CA LEU A 11 -5.46 -1.80 8.17
C LEU A 11 -4.18 -2.16 8.93
N THR A 12 -4.25 -2.31 10.25
CA THR A 12 -3.11 -2.74 11.07
C THR A 12 -2.64 -4.16 10.69
N ARG A 13 -3.58 -5.09 10.50
CA ARG A 13 -3.27 -6.45 10.05
C ARG A 13 -2.64 -6.47 8.66
N VAL A 14 -3.17 -5.69 7.71
CA VAL A 14 -2.60 -5.56 6.37
C VAL A 14 -1.19 -4.97 6.42
N LEU A 15 -0.94 -3.97 7.27
CA LEU A 15 0.39 -3.39 7.44
C LEU A 15 1.41 -4.40 7.98
N ALA A 16 1.01 -5.32 8.85
CA ALA A 16 1.90 -6.37 9.35
C ALA A 16 2.38 -7.29 8.22
N GLU A 17 1.49 -7.69 7.31
CA GLU A 17 1.86 -8.51 6.15
C GLU A 17 2.67 -7.71 5.12
N LEU A 18 2.34 -6.43 4.91
CA LEU A 18 3.13 -5.55 4.03
C LEU A 18 4.57 -5.37 4.53
N ARG A 19 4.80 -5.28 5.85
CA ARG A 19 6.15 -5.22 6.41
C ARG A 19 6.98 -6.45 6.04
N LYS A 20 6.42 -7.65 6.22
CA LYS A 20 7.09 -8.90 5.83
C LYS A 20 7.42 -8.92 4.33
N ALA A 21 6.50 -8.45 3.49
CA ALA A 21 6.71 -8.37 2.05
C ALA A 21 7.83 -7.37 1.68
N VAL A 22 7.93 -6.24 2.39
CA VAL A 22 9.02 -5.27 2.23
C VAL A 22 10.36 -5.88 2.66
N ASP A 23 10.42 -6.54 3.81
CA ASP A 23 11.65 -7.17 4.31
C ASP A 23 12.16 -8.23 3.32
N ALA A 24 11.27 -9.13 2.87
CA ALA A 24 11.58 -10.12 1.84
C ALA A 24 12.01 -9.48 0.52
N SER A 25 11.39 -8.35 0.13
CA SER A 25 11.77 -7.60 -1.07
C SER A 25 13.20 -7.07 -0.96
N VAL A 26 13.61 -6.57 0.21
CA VAL A 26 14.99 -6.07 0.42
C VAL A 26 15.99 -7.22 0.28
N GLU A 27 15.72 -8.36 0.90
CA GLU A 27 16.55 -9.56 0.80
C GLU A 27 16.71 -10.01 -0.66
N ILE A 28 15.61 -10.14 -1.41
CA ILE A 28 15.62 -10.56 -2.82
C ILE A 28 16.37 -9.55 -3.70
N ARG A 29 16.11 -8.25 -3.52
CA ARG A 29 16.77 -7.19 -4.30
C ARG A 29 18.28 -7.17 -4.12
N SER A 30 18.78 -7.61 -2.97
CA SER A 30 20.22 -7.65 -2.69
C SER A 30 20.97 -8.74 -3.46
N GLN A 31 20.26 -9.75 -4.00
CA GLN A 31 20.86 -10.91 -4.65
C GLN A 31 21.38 -10.62 -6.05
N SER A 32 20.66 -9.82 -6.86
CA SER A 32 21.13 -9.41 -8.19
C SER A 32 20.35 -8.24 -8.77
N LYS A 33 20.89 -7.62 -9.84
CA LYS A 33 20.18 -6.59 -10.62
C LYS A 33 18.92 -7.13 -11.31
N ALA A 34 18.91 -8.42 -11.69
CA ALA A 34 17.75 -9.05 -12.31
C ALA A 34 16.60 -9.20 -11.30
N GLU A 35 16.91 -9.73 -10.12
CA GLU A 35 15.96 -9.83 -9.00
C GLU A 35 15.44 -8.45 -8.58
N ALA A 36 16.30 -7.43 -8.57
CA ALA A 36 15.88 -6.06 -8.28
C ALA A 36 14.82 -5.53 -9.26
N LYS A 37 14.92 -5.90 -10.54
CA LYS A 37 13.93 -5.56 -11.57
C LYS A 37 12.64 -6.35 -11.38
N THR A 38 12.74 -7.65 -11.07
CA THR A 38 11.57 -8.49 -10.78
C THR A 38 10.76 -7.94 -9.61
N VAL A 39 11.43 -7.60 -8.50
CA VAL A 39 10.78 -7.00 -7.33
C VAL A 39 10.11 -5.67 -7.68
N ALA A 40 10.73 -4.82 -8.51
CA ALA A 40 10.11 -3.58 -8.96
C ALA A 40 8.78 -3.82 -9.70
N VAL A 41 8.74 -4.77 -10.64
CA VAL A 41 7.52 -5.12 -11.39
C VAL A 41 6.40 -5.64 -10.48
N ILE A 42 6.76 -6.44 -9.46
CA ILE A 42 5.80 -6.93 -8.46
C ILE A 42 5.18 -5.75 -7.70
N TRP A 43 6.00 -4.82 -7.23
CA TRP A 43 5.52 -3.63 -6.52
C TRP A 43 4.69 -2.70 -7.42
N GLU A 44 5.09 -2.49 -8.67
CA GLU A 44 4.31 -1.71 -9.65
C GLU A 44 2.91 -2.31 -9.85
N THR A 45 2.83 -3.63 -10.01
CA THR A 45 1.55 -4.35 -10.18
C THR A 45 0.66 -4.22 -8.94
N PHE A 46 1.24 -4.39 -7.75
CA PHE A 46 0.52 -4.25 -6.49
C PHE A 46 0.00 -2.82 -6.29
N LEU A 47 0.87 -1.82 -6.43
CA LEU A 47 0.53 -0.41 -6.24
C LEU A 47 -0.50 0.05 -7.27
N GLY A 48 -0.35 -0.37 -8.54
CA GLY A 48 -1.32 -0.07 -9.59
C GLY A 48 -2.71 -0.63 -9.27
N THR A 49 -2.78 -1.87 -8.80
CA THR A 49 -4.04 -2.52 -8.39
C THR A 49 -4.67 -1.80 -7.19
N PHE A 50 -3.89 -1.51 -6.16
CA PHE A 50 -4.37 -0.88 -4.92
C PHE A 50 -4.86 0.56 -5.16
N ILE A 51 -4.03 1.40 -5.79
CA ILE A 51 -4.38 2.80 -6.09
C ILE A 51 -5.55 2.82 -7.08
N GLY A 52 -5.55 1.93 -8.07
CA GLY A 52 -6.65 1.76 -9.02
C GLY A 52 -7.98 1.47 -8.32
N TYR A 53 -7.98 0.60 -7.31
CA TYR A 53 -9.17 0.30 -6.52
C TYR A 53 -9.66 1.50 -5.70
N ILE A 54 -8.75 2.24 -5.06
CA ILE A 54 -9.10 3.48 -4.33
C ILE A 54 -9.77 4.49 -5.26
N MET A 55 -9.15 4.75 -6.42
CA MET A 55 -9.71 5.68 -7.41
C MET A 55 -11.06 5.20 -7.94
N LYS A 56 -11.20 3.90 -8.23
CA LYS A 56 -12.45 3.30 -8.68
C LYS A 56 -13.55 3.52 -7.65
N LYS A 57 -13.28 3.25 -6.36
CA LYS A 57 -14.24 3.49 -5.28
C LYS A 57 -14.60 4.97 -5.14
N GLY A 58 -13.63 5.87 -5.30
CA GLY A 58 -13.90 7.30 -5.32
C GLY A 58 -14.83 7.72 -6.46
N ARG A 59 -14.64 7.16 -7.66
CA ARG A 59 -15.53 7.41 -8.82
C ARG A 59 -16.93 6.82 -8.62
N GLU A 60 -17.04 5.62 -8.04
CA GLU A 60 -18.32 4.93 -7.81
C GLU A 60 -19.16 5.58 -6.72
N THR A 61 -18.53 6.12 -5.67
CA THR A 61 -19.23 6.60 -4.46
C THR A 61 -19.25 8.12 -4.33
N GLY A 62 -18.46 8.83 -5.14
CA GLY A 62 -18.17 10.26 -4.97
C GLY A 62 -17.25 10.57 -3.78
N GLN A 63 -16.84 9.57 -2.99
CA GLN A 63 -15.97 9.76 -1.83
C GLN A 63 -14.50 9.55 -2.21
N ASN A 64 -13.78 10.65 -2.46
CA ASN A 64 -12.35 10.56 -2.75
C ASN A 64 -11.53 10.36 -1.47
N LEU A 65 -11.21 9.10 -1.16
CA LEU A 65 -10.39 8.73 -0.01
C LEU A 65 -9.00 9.39 0.01
N LEU A 66 -8.49 9.86 -1.12
CA LEU A 66 -7.19 10.53 -1.20
C LEU A 66 -7.28 12.05 -1.01
N ALA A 67 -8.48 12.66 -1.11
CA ALA A 67 -8.63 14.10 -1.06
C ALA A 67 -8.27 14.68 0.32
N ASP A 68 -8.64 13.98 1.39
CA ASP A 68 -8.40 14.41 2.76
C ASP A 68 -7.08 13.88 3.34
N ILE A 69 -6.34 13.07 2.57
CA ILE A 69 -5.04 12.55 2.98
C ILE A 69 -3.93 13.54 2.64
N SER A 70 -3.37 14.15 3.67
CA SER A 70 -2.16 14.96 3.53
C SER A 70 -0.93 14.08 3.38
N PHE A 71 -0.47 13.86 2.15
CA PHE A 71 0.81 13.20 1.89
C PHE A 71 1.98 13.91 2.58
N ARG A 72 1.95 15.24 2.69
CA ARG A 72 2.96 16.01 3.44
C ARG A 72 3.07 15.55 4.90
N ASN A 73 1.97 15.16 5.53
CA ASN A 73 1.98 14.66 6.90
C ASN A 73 2.47 13.20 6.99
N ILE A 74 2.30 12.42 5.92
CA ILE A 74 2.81 11.04 5.82
C ILE A 74 4.34 11.05 5.77
N TRP A 75 4.94 11.88 4.91
CA TRP A 75 6.40 11.93 4.71
C TRP A 75 7.19 12.67 5.80
N ARG A 76 6.51 13.27 6.78
CA ARG A 76 7.12 13.99 7.92
C ARG A 76 7.23 13.16 9.18
N LYS A 77 6.57 12.00 9.24
CA LYS A 77 6.75 11.01 10.30
C LYS A 77 7.92 10.10 9.97
#